data_AF-A0A423XPF9-F1
#
_entry.id   AF-A0A423XPF9-F1
#
_cell.length_a   1.000
_cell.length_b   1.000
_cell.length_c   1.000
_cell.angle_alpha   90.00
_cell.angle_beta   90.00
_cell.angle_gamma   90.00
#
_symmetry.space_group_name_H-M   'P 1'
#
loop_
_entity.id
_entity.type
_entity.pdbx_description
1 polymer ?
#
loop_
_entity_poly.entity_id
_entity_poly.type
_entity_poly.pdbx_seq_one_letter_code
_entity_poly.pdbx_strand_id
1 'polypeptide(L)'
;MDNPPPPPSQINITTLNCWGLKFNISKLRQPRLRQIARLLTTSTTTTTPDIVCLQEIWAHEDYLAVRSATRAALPHGKFYFSGAFGGGLAILSRWPIEESSMVPYALGGRPTAFWRGDWYVGKGVACARVRVGGGEGGEVVEVFNTHTHAPYSSDTGDTYRVHREAEAWQLAKLLRGAAERGHLVVAAGDFNTTPLSMAHRVITDGGGGGGGGGGGAPVRDVWRVLHPDSSLGAAEDEVERARGRGVPSAEFNVLENGVTSNSVFNTWRWSKAEQERLGSGRPAVEVDPGTADPRGKRLDYIFANTAARDLGGGVVGGWVVGDARVGMMQRHPELGCSLSDHFSVEATLVFHRVAAAATTTTAAGPGVDGASLGRLKWPLPPGAQSSLSAFRSSTVPATLHTTTDDSVYDDNNNSTAREDEGGAPEATSPAGGAFLQLQTPTPSSDRTSFIQDQDQDQDQDQDQGRGDGKTHHPQPAAAIDPDAQLLSSLDSRSTHRPSSQLTISDYDTLLSSLSSYQAREARQTRYRALHFLAWVVATIGCYVAVWFVPTHSESLTAAQNHAINFVLLLLGSLGLAAGCLDGLMALLFFRGSEERALREYEWELRNRRSLLAGEASGATEEHIGAAEY
;
A
#
# COMPACT_ATOMS: atom_id res chain seq x y z
N MET A 1 31.17 -31.01 4.96
CA MET A 1 29.96 -30.74 4.16
C MET A 1 28.82 -30.77 5.15
N ASP A 2 28.41 -29.59 5.63
CA ASP A 2 27.30 -29.51 6.58
C ASP A 2 26.02 -29.79 5.82
N ASN A 3 25.23 -30.75 6.30
CA ASN A 3 23.89 -30.98 5.75
C ASN A 3 23.12 -29.66 5.80
N PRO A 4 22.40 -29.28 4.72
CA PRO A 4 21.56 -28.10 4.76
C PRO A 4 20.56 -28.23 5.92
N PRO A 5 20.28 -27.13 6.64
CA PRO A 5 19.33 -27.15 7.74
C PRO A 5 17.96 -27.67 7.24
N PRO A 6 17.18 -28.36 8.10
CA PRO A 6 15.87 -28.83 7.69
C PRO A 6 14.97 -27.65 7.27
N PRO A 7 14.05 -27.86 6.31
CA PRO A 7 13.11 -26.83 5.92
C PRO A 7 12.26 -26.43 7.15
N PRO A 8 11.96 -25.13 7.32
CA PRO A 8 11.24 -24.68 8.50
C PRO A 8 9.79 -25.18 8.48
N SER A 9 9.27 -25.50 9.66
CA SER A 9 7.86 -25.85 9.84
C SER A 9 6.95 -24.63 9.96
N GLN A 10 7.52 -23.44 10.16
CA GLN A 10 6.79 -22.19 10.31
C GLN A 10 7.56 -21.02 9.70
N ILE A 11 6.84 -20.01 9.20
CA ILE A 11 7.39 -18.75 8.69
C ILE A 11 6.64 -17.61 9.35
N ASN A 12 7.36 -16.73 10.03
CA ASN A 12 6.79 -15.55 10.68
C ASN A 12 7.00 -14.31 9.82
N ILE A 13 5.90 -13.62 9.51
CA ILE A 13 5.86 -12.48 8.61
C ILE A 13 5.35 -11.27 9.38
N THR A 14 6.06 -10.15 9.27
CA THR A 14 5.64 -8.86 9.85
C THR A 14 5.56 -7.82 8.76
N THR A 15 4.52 -7.00 8.76
CA THR A 15 4.45 -5.78 7.95
C THR A 15 4.15 -4.56 8.78
N LEU A 16 4.78 -3.43 8.46
CA LEU A 16 4.58 -2.16 9.16
C LEU A 16 4.83 -0.95 8.25
N ASN A 17 3.81 -0.08 8.13
CA ASN A 17 4.02 1.30 7.73
C ASN A 17 4.73 2.04 8.87
N CYS A 18 5.97 2.49 8.64
CA CYS A 18 6.83 3.05 9.68
C CYS A 18 6.65 4.56 9.93
N TRP A 19 5.87 5.24 9.08
CA TRP A 19 5.67 6.69 9.12
C TRP A 19 7.01 7.44 9.25
N GLY A 20 7.90 7.21 8.28
CA GLY A 20 9.29 7.70 8.26
C GLY A 20 9.52 8.88 7.32
N LEU A 21 8.56 9.79 7.17
CA LEU A 21 8.62 10.91 6.21
C LEU A 21 9.73 11.91 6.58
N LYS A 22 10.37 12.46 5.55
CA LYS A 22 11.43 13.48 5.67
C LYS A 22 10.86 14.87 6.03
N PHE A 23 11.74 15.86 6.16
CA PHE A 23 11.38 17.28 6.33
C PHE A 23 10.47 17.57 7.53
N ASN A 24 10.72 16.89 8.65
CA ASN A 24 9.99 17.03 9.91
C ASN A 24 8.48 16.74 9.84
N ILE A 25 8.00 16.08 8.79
CA ILE A 25 6.60 15.65 8.67
C ILE A 25 6.31 14.58 9.73
N SER A 26 7.14 13.54 9.76
CA SER A 26 7.08 12.50 10.78
C SER A 26 7.85 12.94 12.02
N LYS A 27 7.13 13.36 13.06
CA LYS A 27 7.75 13.78 14.34
C LYS A 27 8.52 12.61 14.98
N LEU A 28 9.63 12.94 15.65
CA LEU A 28 10.45 11.97 16.41
C LEU A 28 10.88 10.75 15.57
N ARG A 29 11.08 10.94 14.26
CA ARG A 29 11.37 9.89 13.27
C ARG A 29 12.48 8.93 13.69
N GLN A 30 13.66 9.49 13.97
CA GLN A 30 14.86 8.70 14.28
C GLN A 30 14.72 7.85 15.56
N PRO A 31 14.30 8.40 16.72
CA PRO A 31 14.02 7.58 17.91
C PRO A 31 13.02 6.45 17.66
N ARG A 32 11.90 6.73 16.98
CA ARG A 32 10.88 5.73 16.68
C ARG A 32 11.40 4.60 15.80
N LEU A 33 12.09 4.92 14.71
CA LEU A 33 12.65 3.90 13.80
C LEU A 33 13.71 3.03 14.48
N ARG A 34 14.53 3.60 15.38
CA ARG A 34 15.45 2.80 16.19
C ARG A 34 14.71 1.85 17.13
N GLN A 35 13.61 2.31 17.74
CA GLN A 35 12.82 1.46 18.60
C GLN A 35 12.08 0.37 17.81
N ILE A 36 11.57 0.66 16.62
CA ILE A 36 11.03 -0.35 15.68
C ILE A 36 12.09 -1.40 15.38
N ALA A 37 13.31 -0.98 15.03
CA ALA A 37 14.41 -1.90 14.73
C ALA A 37 14.79 -2.79 15.92
N ARG A 38 14.76 -2.25 17.15
CA ARG A 38 14.95 -3.04 18.38
C ARG A 38 13.86 -4.09 18.50
N LEU A 39 12.58 -3.71 18.36
CA LEU A 39 11.46 -4.63 18.51
C LEU A 39 11.46 -5.79 17.50
N LEU A 40 11.94 -5.54 16.28
CA LEU A 40 12.13 -6.58 15.27
C LEU A 40 13.18 -7.63 15.66
N THR A 41 14.01 -7.37 16.67
CA THR A 41 15.10 -8.25 17.12
C THR A 41 14.92 -8.78 18.54
N THR A 42 14.07 -8.15 19.35
CA THR A 42 13.91 -8.52 20.76
C THR A 42 12.95 -9.68 20.93
N SER A 43 13.33 -10.62 21.81
CA SER A 43 12.50 -11.75 22.27
C SER A 43 11.25 -11.36 23.07
N THR A 44 11.01 -10.06 23.30
CA THR A 44 9.78 -9.54 23.91
C THR A 44 8.60 -9.50 22.94
N THR A 45 8.84 -9.69 21.64
CA THR A 45 7.79 -10.05 20.67
C THR A 45 7.48 -11.54 20.83
N THR A 46 6.21 -11.94 20.79
CA THR A 46 5.77 -13.34 20.95
C THR A 46 6.44 -14.27 19.93
N THR A 47 6.90 -13.74 18.79
CA THR A 47 7.64 -14.51 17.79
C THR A 47 8.60 -13.61 17.02
N THR A 48 9.87 -14.03 16.91
CA THR A 48 10.85 -13.34 16.06
C THR A 48 10.43 -13.46 14.58
N PRO A 49 10.38 -12.35 13.82
CA PRO A 49 10.00 -12.40 12.42
C PRO A 49 11.10 -13.04 11.57
N ASP A 50 10.70 -13.80 10.55
CA ASP A 50 11.62 -14.34 9.56
C ASP A 50 11.62 -13.50 8.26
N ILE A 51 10.51 -12.84 7.94
CA ILE A 51 10.37 -11.90 6.82
C ILE A 51 9.67 -10.63 7.31
N VAL A 52 10.22 -9.46 6.98
CA VAL A 52 9.68 -8.16 7.37
C VAL A 52 9.49 -7.27 6.15
N CYS A 53 8.28 -6.76 5.96
CA CYS A 53 7.93 -5.78 4.93
C CYS A 53 7.70 -4.41 5.57
N LEU A 54 8.51 -3.42 5.20
CA LEU A 54 8.41 -2.06 5.76
C LEU A 54 7.96 -1.09 4.68
N GLN A 55 7.03 -0.20 5.03
CA GLN A 55 6.57 0.90 4.19
C GLN A 55 6.95 2.25 4.85
N GLU A 56 6.96 3.30 4.04
CA GLU A 56 7.31 4.66 4.45
C GLU A 56 8.69 4.85 5.10
N ILE A 57 9.69 4.04 4.71
CA ILE A 57 11.09 4.33 5.02
C ILE A 57 11.66 5.18 3.89
N TRP A 58 11.53 6.50 4.02
CA TRP A 58 11.86 7.43 2.93
C TRP A 58 13.34 7.83 2.90
N ALA A 59 14.05 7.75 4.02
CA ALA A 59 15.47 8.09 4.10
C ALA A 59 16.33 6.84 4.06
N HIS A 60 17.32 6.82 3.16
CA HIS A 60 18.25 5.69 3.06
C HIS A 60 19.08 5.52 4.33
N GLU A 61 19.44 6.61 5.00
CA GLU A 61 20.08 6.60 6.34
C GLU A 61 19.25 5.84 7.38
N ASP A 62 17.92 6.02 7.38
CA ASP A 62 17.02 5.36 8.31
C ASP A 62 16.98 3.86 8.01
N TYR A 63 16.88 3.49 6.73
CA TYR A 63 17.00 2.10 6.30
C TYR A 63 18.33 1.47 6.75
N LEU A 64 19.46 2.16 6.56
CA LEU A 64 20.76 1.66 6.97
C LEU A 64 20.85 1.46 8.49
N ALA A 65 20.26 2.36 9.28
CA ALA A 65 20.19 2.22 10.73
C ALA A 65 19.35 1.01 11.15
N VAL A 66 18.16 0.84 10.57
CA VAL A 66 17.30 -0.34 10.79
C VAL A 66 18.04 -1.62 10.36
N ARG A 67 18.70 -1.60 9.20
CA ARG A 67 19.44 -2.73 8.65
C ARG A 67 20.59 -3.15 9.54
N SER A 68 21.36 -2.18 10.06
CA SER A 68 22.46 -2.44 10.98
C SER A 68 21.96 -3.06 12.28
N ALA A 69 20.89 -2.52 12.86
CA ALA A 69 20.32 -3.00 14.12
C ALA A 69 19.71 -4.41 13.98
N THR A 70 19.12 -4.73 12.83
CA THR A 70 18.44 -6.01 12.58
C THR A 70 19.32 -7.11 12.00
N ARG A 71 20.57 -6.80 11.61
CA ARG A 71 21.45 -7.70 10.84
C ARG A 71 21.67 -9.08 11.47
N ALA A 72 21.69 -9.18 12.80
CA ALA A 72 21.91 -10.46 13.48
C ALA A 72 20.72 -11.43 13.32
N ALA A 73 19.49 -10.92 13.34
CA ALA A 73 18.27 -11.73 13.21
C ALA A 73 17.80 -11.84 11.74
N LEU A 74 17.94 -10.76 10.99
CA LEU A 74 17.50 -10.62 9.59
C LEU A 74 18.71 -10.24 8.72
N PRO A 75 19.64 -11.16 8.45
CA PRO A 75 20.90 -10.87 7.75
C PRO A 75 20.77 -10.56 6.27
N HIS A 76 19.57 -10.57 5.68
CA HIS A 76 19.35 -10.18 4.29
C HIS A 76 18.37 -9.01 4.25
N GLY A 77 18.68 -7.96 3.50
CA GLY A 77 17.82 -6.78 3.45
C GLY A 77 17.99 -6.02 2.14
N LYS A 78 16.87 -5.53 1.61
CA LYS A 78 16.80 -4.76 0.37
C LYS A 78 15.96 -3.51 0.57
N PHE A 79 16.57 -2.36 0.26
CA PHE A 79 15.88 -1.09 0.06
C PHE A 79 15.50 -0.93 -1.41
N TYR A 80 14.30 -0.42 -1.69
CA TYR A 80 13.76 -0.28 -3.04
C TYR A 80 13.69 1.19 -3.44
N PHE A 81 14.47 1.55 -4.45
CA PHE A 81 14.44 2.88 -5.06
C PHE A 81 13.33 2.93 -6.13
N SER A 82 12.56 4.01 -6.14
CA SER A 82 11.49 4.29 -7.11
C SER A 82 11.22 5.78 -7.16
N GLY A 83 10.69 6.30 -8.27
CA GLY A 83 10.37 7.73 -8.42
C GLY A 83 11.53 8.68 -8.10
N ALA A 84 11.20 9.96 -7.86
CA ALA A 84 12.20 10.98 -7.53
C ALA A 84 12.59 10.96 -6.04
N PHE A 85 11.68 10.53 -5.16
CA PHE A 85 11.88 10.55 -3.70
C PHE A 85 12.07 9.17 -3.05
N GLY A 86 12.15 8.09 -3.84
CA GLY A 86 12.20 6.71 -3.36
C GLY A 86 10.80 6.09 -3.24
N GLY A 87 10.66 4.76 -3.25
CA GLY A 87 9.37 4.08 -3.08
C GLY A 87 8.93 3.89 -1.62
N GLY A 88 9.82 4.19 -0.66
CA GLY A 88 9.57 4.02 0.77
C GLY A 88 9.52 2.56 1.23
N LEU A 89 9.88 1.60 0.38
CA LEU A 89 9.72 0.17 0.65
C LEU A 89 11.06 -0.50 1.00
N ALA A 90 11.02 -1.38 1.99
CA ALA A 90 12.13 -2.27 2.32
C ALA A 90 11.63 -3.68 2.65
N ILE A 91 12.44 -4.69 2.32
CA ILE A 91 12.23 -6.08 2.75
C ILE A 91 13.46 -6.53 3.54
N LEU A 92 13.25 -7.08 4.72
CA LEU A 92 14.28 -7.75 5.52
C LEU A 92 13.92 -9.23 5.64
N SER A 93 14.91 -10.11 5.61
CA SER A 93 14.70 -11.55 5.68
C SER A 93 15.81 -12.25 6.45
N ARG A 94 15.41 -13.32 7.13
CA ARG A 94 16.29 -14.32 7.73
C ARG A 94 17.07 -15.11 6.68
N TRP A 95 16.49 -15.30 5.50
CA TRP A 95 17.03 -16.13 4.43
C TRP A 95 17.51 -15.29 3.23
N PRO A 96 18.37 -15.84 2.36
CA PRO A 96 18.86 -15.14 1.19
C PRO A 96 17.74 -14.69 0.25
N ILE A 97 17.84 -13.43 -0.18
CA ILE A 97 17.06 -12.87 -1.29
C ILE A 97 17.84 -13.20 -2.58
N GLU A 98 17.32 -14.11 -3.39
CA GLU A 98 17.95 -14.57 -4.63
C GLU A 98 17.74 -13.57 -5.77
N GLU A 99 16.54 -13.00 -5.85
CA GLU A 99 16.15 -12.05 -6.87
C GLU A 99 15.33 -10.93 -6.25
N SER A 100 15.43 -9.73 -6.81
CA SER A 100 14.69 -8.57 -6.34
C SER A 100 14.42 -7.58 -7.47
N SER A 101 13.20 -7.05 -7.52
CA SER A 101 12.77 -6.04 -8.48
C SER A 101 11.81 -5.04 -7.84
N MET A 102 11.86 -3.79 -8.29
CA MET A 102 10.82 -2.79 -8.00
C MET A 102 9.93 -2.65 -9.23
N VAL A 103 8.63 -2.90 -9.09
CA VAL A 103 7.65 -2.73 -10.18
C VAL A 103 6.81 -1.49 -9.88
N PRO A 104 7.05 -0.35 -10.56
CA PRO A 104 6.23 0.85 -10.37
C PRO A 104 4.79 0.61 -10.85
N TYR A 105 3.83 1.22 -10.17
CA TYR A 105 2.45 1.21 -10.65
C TYR A 105 2.31 2.14 -11.87
N ALA A 106 1.58 1.68 -12.89
CA ALA A 106 1.39 2.45 -14.12
C ALA A 106 0.58 3.75 -13.89
N LEU A 107 -0.35 3.74 -12.93
CA LEU A 107 -1.11 4.92 -12.51
C LEU A 107 -0.46 5.55 -11.28
N GLY A 108 0.53 6.41 -11.51
CA GLY A 108 1.33 7.03 -10.46
C GLY A 108 0.66 8.21 -9.72
N GLY A 109 -0.62 8.50 -9.96
CA GLY A 109 -1.28 9.66 -9.36
C GLY A 109 -1.12 10.95 -10.17
N ARG A 110 -1.46 12.08 -9.56
CA ARG A 110 -1.53 13.39 -10.23
C ARG A 110 -0.31 14.26 -9.93
N PRO A 111 0.47 14.72 -10.93
CA PRO A 111 1.59 15.64 -10.71
C PRO A 111 1.17 16.92 -10.01
N THR A 112 -0.03 17.43 -10.28
CA THR A 112 -0.53 18.64 -9.61
C THR A 112 -0.85 18.49 -8.15
N ALA A 113 -1.04 17.27 -7.65
CA ALA A 113 -1.27 17.03 -6.22
C ALA A 113 0.07 17.02 -5.48
N PHE A 114 0.91 18.03 -5.70
CA PHE A 114 2.27 18.08 -5.16
C PHE A 114 2.29 18.13 -3.63
N TRP A 115 1.25 18.69 -3.01
CA TRP A 115 1.07 18.68 -1.56
C TRP A 115 0.70 17.29 -1.01
N ARG A 116 0.20 16.37 -1.85
CA ARG A 116 -0.05 14.97 -1.48
C ARG A 116 1.20 14.11 -1.64
N GLY A 117 2.08 14.43 -2.58
CA GLY A 117 3.41 13.82 -2.73
C GLY A 117 3.43 12.45 -3.43
N ASP A 118 2.31 11.73 -3.49
CA ASP A 118 2.18 10.38 -4.06
C ASP A 118 2.73 10.23 -5.49
N TRP A 119 2.62 11.26 -6.32
CA TRP A 119 3.16 11.24 -7.69
C TRP A 119 4.69 11.21 -7.74
N TYR A 120 5.35 11.87 -6.80
CA TYR A 120 6.80 12.04 -6.83
C TYR A 120 7.56 10.86 -6.20
N VAL A 121 6.87 10.02 -5.44
CA VAL A 121 7.44 8.85 -4.75
C VAL A 121 7.46 7.59 -5.63
N GLY A 122 6.66 7.55 -6.71
CA GLY A 122 6.62 6.40 -7.62
C GLY A 122 6.20 5.11 -6.89
N LYS A 123 4.97 5.09 -6.37
CA LYS A 123 4.39 3.90 -5.70
C LYS A 123 4.49 2.66 -6.59
N GLY A 124 4.56 1.48 -5.96
CA GLY A 124 4.73 0.22 -6.67
C GLY A 124 4.82 -0.98 -5.75
N VAL A 125 5.38 -2.06 -6.29
CA VAL A 125 5.55 -3.35 -5.62
C VAL A 125 7.03 -3.70 -5.55
N ALA A 126 7.56 -3.78 -4.33
CA ALA A 126 8.87 -4.32 -4.04
C ALA A 126 8.76 -5.86 -4.01
N CYS A 127 9.41 -6.52 -4.96
CA CYS A 127 9.38 -7.97 -5.12
C CYS A 127 10.70 -8.58 -4.66
N ALA A 128 10.65 -9.66 -3.88
CA ALA A 128 11.80 -10.44 -3.47
C ALA A 128 11.50 -11.94 -3.57
N ARG A 129 12.40 -12.68 -4.22
CA ARG A 129 12.38 -14.15 -4.24
C ARG A 129 13.31 -14.67 -3.16
N VAL A 130 12.75 -15.30 -2.12
CA VAL A 130 13.45 -15.73 -0.91
C VAL A 130 13.53 -17.25 -0.86
N ARG A 131 14.72 -17.80 -0.61
CA ARG A 131 14.94 -19.25 -0.49
C ARG A 131 14.93 -19.71 0.96
N VAL A 132 13.81 -20.25 1.40
CA VAL A 132 13.56 -20.69 2.76
C VAL A 132 14.10 -22.12 2.97
N GLY A 133 14.80 -22.35 4.08
CA GLY A 133 15.41 -23.66 4.42
C GLY A 133 16.81 -23.91 3.82
N GLY A 134 17.26 -23.12 2.85
CA GLY A 134 18.60 -23.20 2.26
C GLY A 134 18.83 -24.37 1.30
N GLY A 135 19.82 -24.22 0.40
CA GLY A 135 20.18 -25.24 -0.61
C GLY A 135 19.22 -25.32 -1.81
N GLU A 136 19.54 -26.20 -2.77
CA GLU A 136 18.75 -26.39 -4.02
C GLU A 136 17.33 -26.95 -3.76
N GLY A 137 17.12 -27.62 -2.62
CA GLY A 137 15.81 -28.15 -2.19
C GLY A 137 14.99 -27.21 -1.30
N GLY A 138 15.47 -25.99 -1.04
CA GLY A 138 14.76 -25.00 -0.23
C GLY A 138 13.49 -24.48 -0.91
N GLU A 139 12.49 -24.15 -0.10
CA GLU A 139 11.22 -23.60 -0.56
C GLU A 139 11.38 -22.17 -1.06
N VAL A 140 10.73 -21.85 -2.18
CA VAL A 140 10.74 -20.51 -2.75
C VAL A 140 9.52 -19.74 -2.24
N VAL A 141 9.79 -18.62 -1.58
CA VAL A 141 8.78 -17.65 -1.14
C VAL A 141 8.94 -16.37 -1.96
N GLU A 142 7.91 -15.99 -2.69
CA GLU A 142 7.84 -14.73 -3.43
C GLU A 142 7.13 -13.70 -2.56
N VAL A 143 7.90 -12.73 -2.08
CA VAL A 143 7.45 -11.69 -1.16
C VAL A 143 7.21 -10.41 -1.94
N PHE A 144 6.00 -9.87 -1.84
CA PHE A 144 5.55 -8.65 -2.48
C PHE A 144 5.20 -7.63 -1.40
N ASN A 145 6.08 -6.65 -1.19
CA ASN A 145 5.82 -5.50 -0.31
C ASN A 145 5.24 -4.35 -1.12
N THR A 146 4.13 -3.74 -0.69
CA THR A 146 3.55 -2.58 -1.39
C THR A 146 3.01 -1.51 -0.45
N HIS A 147 2.87 -0.30 -1.00
CA HIS A 147 2.16 0.82 -0.40
C HIS A 147 1.32 1.50 -1.50
N THR A 148 0.03 1.19 -1.58
CA THR A 148 -0.90 1.72 -2.61
C THR A 148 -1.32 3.16 -2.33
N HIS A 149 -1.97 3.83 -3.28
CA HIS A 149 -2.40 5.23 -3.14
C HIS A 149 -3.30 5.48 -1.94
N ALA A 150 -3.08 6.56 -1.18
CA ALA A 150 -3.98 6.89 -0.08
C ALA A 150 -5.35 7.41 -0.59
N PRO A 151 -6.47 7.12 0.08
CA PRO A 151 -7.81 7.52 -0.37
C PRO A 151 -8.06 9.03 -0.34
N TYR A 152 -7.18 9.82 0.31
CA TYR A 152 -7.28 11.28 0.52
C TYR A 152 -8.71 11.81 0.38
N SER A 153 -9.48 11.75 1.46
CA SER A 153 -10.85 12.26 1.46
C SER A 153 -10.88 13.72 1.01
N SER A 154 -11.80 14.02 0.11
CA SER A 154 -12.15 15.38 -0.29
C SER A 154 -13.65 15.57 -0.10
N ASP A 155 -14.12 16.81 -0.13
CA ASP A 155 -15.56 17.14 -0.14
C ASP A 155 -16.32 16.45 -1.31
N THR A 156 -15.59 15.94 -2.31
CA THR A 156 -16.11 15.22 -3.48
C THR A 156 -15.89 13.70 -3.45
N GLY A 157 -15.49 13.14 -2.31
CA GLY A 157 -15.19 11.71 -2.15
C GLY A 157 -13.75 11.33 -2.49
N ASP A 158 -13.50 10.02 -2.61
CA ASP A 158 -12.18 9.44 -2.88
C ASP A 158 -11.80 9.57 -4.36
N THR A 159 -10.84 10.45 -4.65
CA THR A 159 -10.39 10.72 -6.02
C THR A 159 -9.44 9.66 -6.58
N TYR A 160 -8.86 8.81 -5.74
CA TYR A 160 -7.84 7.81 -6.07
C TYR A 160 -8.35 6.37 -6.07
N ARG A 161 -9.65 6.16 -5.87
CA ARG A 161 -10.28 4.84 -5.93
C ARG A 161 -9.85 4.01 -7.16
N VAL A 162 -9.95 4.59 -8.37
CA VAL A 162 -9.56 3.92 -9.63
C VAL A 162 -8.06 3.60 -9.67
N HIS A 163 -7.21 4.42 -9.03
CA HIS A 163 -5.79 4.10 -8.93
C HIS A 163 -5.60 2.85 -8.08
N ARG A 164 -6.16 2.82 -6.86
CA ARG A 164 -6.05 1.64 -5.99
C ARG A 164 -6.63 0.37 -6.63
N GLU A 165 -7.75 0.47 -7.35
CA GLU A 165 -8.33 -0.67 -8.08
C GLU A 165 -7.40 -1.19 -9.19
N ALA A 166 -6.76 -0.29 -9.94
CA ALA A 166 -5.76 -0.66 -10.96
C ALA A 166 -4.45 -1.18 -10.36
N GLU A 167 -4.00 -0.63 -9.23
CA GLU A 167 -2.83 -1.07 -8.48
C GLU A 167 -3.04 -2.48 -7.92
N ALA A 168 -4.20 -2.73 -7.29
CA ALA A 168 -4.63 -4.04 -6.84
C ALA A 168 -4.65 -5.06 -7.99
N TRP A 169 -5.14 -4.65 -9.16
CA TRP A 169 -5.14 -5.48 -10.36
C TRP A 169 -3.73 -5.82 -10.85
N GLN A 170 -2.83 -4.83 -10.92
CA GLN A 170 -1.43 -5.03 -11.29
C GLN A 170 -0.71 -5.97 -10.29
N LEU A 171 -0.90 -5.76 -8.99
CA LEU A 171 -0.37 -6.65 -7.96
C LEU A 171 -0.91 -8.08 -8.13
N ALA A 172 -2.23 -8.25 -8.31
CA ALA A 172 -2.84 -9.57 -8.48
C ALA A 172 -2.26 -10.34 -9.68
N LYS A 173 -1.82 -9.67 -10.76
CA LYS A 173 -1.11 -10.32 -11.86
C LYS A 173 0.25 -10.87 -11.43
N LEU A 174 1.03 -10.10 -10.65
CA LEU A 174 2.32 -10.55 -10.13
C LEU A 174 2.17 -11.75 -9.18
N LEU A 175 1.21 -11.67 -8.25
CA LEU A 175 0.93 -12.73 -7.29
C LEU A 175 0.51 -14.03 -7.99
N ARG A 176 -0.36 -13.95 -8.99
CA ARG A 176 -0.78 -15.10 -9.80
C ARG A 176 0.38 -15.72 -10.56
N GLY A 177 1.21 -14.90 -11.21
CA GLY A 177 2.39 -15.40 -11.93
C GLY A 177 3.35 -16.16 -11.01
N ALA A 178 3.52 -15.71 -9.76
CA ALA A 178 4.30 -16.43 -8.75
C ALA A 178 3.63 -17.75 -8.30
N ALA A 179 2.31 -17.73 -8.09
CA ALA A 179 1.55 -18.93 -7.73
C ALA A 179 1.56 -19.99 -8.85
N GLU A 180 1.47 -19.59 -10.12
CA GLU A 180 1.55 -20.48 -11.29
C GLU A 180 2.91 -21.20 -11.41
N ARG A 181 3.97 -20.63 -10.83
CA ARG A 181 5.28 -21.30 -10.69
C ARG A 181 5.34 -22.28 -9.52
N GLY A 182 4.27 -22.40 -8.73
CA GLY A 182 4.22 -23.25 -7.54
C GLY A 182 4.95 -22.67 -6.32
N HIS A 183 5.26 -21.38 -6.33
CA HIS A 183 5.91 -20.71 -5.20
C HIS A 183 4.89 -20.42 -4.07
N LEU A 184 5.38 -20.34 -2.83
CA LEU A 184 4.63 -19.70 -1.74
C LEU A 184 4.60 -18.19 -2.03
N VAL A 185 3.40 -17.62 -2.09
CA VAL A 185 3.19 -16.21 -2.38
C VAL A 185 2.82 -15.51 -1.10
N VAL A 186 3.53 -14.43 -0.77
CA VAL A 186 3.23 -13.54 0.35
C VAL A 186 3.15 -12.12 -0.19
N ALA A 187 1.98 -11.48 -0.09
CA ALA A 187 1.83 -10.06 -0.35
C ALA A 187 1.56 -9.34 0.96
N ALA A 188 2.33 -8.30 1.29
CA ALA A 188 2.19 -7.60 2.55
C ALA A 188 2.39 -6.09 2.39
N GLY A 189 1.79 -5.30 3.26
CA GLY A 189 1.99 -3.85 3.26
C GLY A 189 0.77 -3.05 3.64
N ASP A 190 0.84 -1.76 3.32
CA ASP A 190 -0.25 -0.80 3.48
C ASP A 190 -1.03 -0.69 2.17
N PHE A 191 -2.23 -1.27 2.16
CA PHE A 191 -3.06 -1.32 0.96
C PHE A 191 -4.05 -0.17 0.89
N ASN A 192 -4.07 0.75 1.88
CA ASN A 192 -4.94 1.92 1.90
C ASN A 192 -6.41 1.61 1.55
N THR A 193 -6.87 0.39 1.85
CA THR A 193 -8.18 -0.13 1.49
C THR A 193 -8.74 -0.96 2.62
N THR A 194 -10.07 -1.03 2.74
CA THR A 194 -10.73 -1.78 3.81
C THR A 194 -11.07 -3.21 3.38
N PRO A 195 -11.35 -4.13 4.33
CA PRO A 195 -11.63 -5.52 3.98
C PRO A 195 -12.87 -5.66 3.10
N LEU A 196 -12.81 -6.54 2.10
CA LEU A 196 -13.88 -6.76 1.09
C LEU A 196 -14.25 -5.54 0.23
N SER A 197 -13.51 -4.43 0.30
CA SER A 197 -13.57 -3.38 -0.72
C SER A 197 -13.25 -3.94 -2.11
N MET A 198 -13.63 -3.24 -3.18
CA MET A 198 -13.38 -3.70 -4.55
C MET A 198 -11.90 -4.02 -4.81
N ALA A 199 -10.98 -3.16 -4.37
CA ALA A 199 -9.53 -3.40 -4.50
C ALA A 199 -9.06 -4.65 -3.72
N HIS A 200 -9.58 -4.88 -2.50
CA HIS A 200 -9.28 -6.09 -1.72
C HIS A 200 -9.81 -7.35 -2.40
N ARG A 201 -11.03 -7.29 -2.94
CA ARG A 201 -11.64 -8.39 -3.70
C ARG A 201 -10.87 -8.67 -5.00
N VAL A 202 -10.38 -7.66 -5.71
CA VAL A 202 -9.51 -7.87 -6.90
C VAL A 202 -8.25 -8.68 -6.55
N ILE A 203 -7.65 -8.45 -5.39
CA ILE A 203 -6.46 -9.20 -4.94
C ILE A 203 -6.82 -10.66 -4.59
N THR A 204 -7.95 -10.84 -3.90
CA THR A 204 -8.39 -12.12 -3.31
C THR A 204 -9.40 -12.89 -4.17
N ASP A 205 -9.73 -12.40 -5.36
CA ASP A 205 -10.58 -13.05 -6.35
C ASP A 205 -9.87 -14.33 -6.78
N GLY A 206 -10.21 -15.44 -6.11
CA GLY A 206 -9.56 -16.71 -6.28
C GLY A 206 -9.68 -17.13 -7.73
N GLY A 207 -8.56 -17.09 -8.46
CA GLY A 207 -8.52 -17.47 -9.85
C GLY A 207 -9.03 -18.90 -9.98
N GLY A 208 -10.27 -19.06 -10.43
CA GLY A 208 -10.93 -20.36 -10.52
C GLY A 208 -10.09 -21.32 -11.37
N GLY A 209 -9.55 -22.34 -10.71
CA GLY A 209 -8.86 -23.44 -11.37
C GLY A 209 -9.84 -24.23 -12.25
N GLY A 210 -9.44 -24.49 -13.49
CA GLY A 210 -10.20 -25.34 -14.43
C GLY A 210 -10.11 -24.90 -15.88
N GLY A 211 -9.78 -23.63 -16.14
CA GLY A 211 -9.57 -23.13 -17.49
C GLY A 211 -9.20 -21.65 -17.51
N GLY A 212 -7.91 -21.33 -17.36
CA GLY A 212 -7.25 -20.08 -17.79
C GLY A 212 -7.84 -18.68 -17.44
N GLY A 213 -8.92 -18.58 -16.66
CA GLY A 213 -9.83 -17.43 -16.76
C GLY A 213 -9.90 -16.46 -15.58
N GLY A 214 -9.49 -16.84 -14.37
CA GLY A 214 -9.66 -15.99 -13.18
C GLY A 214 -8.80 -14.71 -13.20
N GLY A 215 -9.37 -13.59 -12.74
CA GLY A 215 -8.74 -12.25 -12.74
C GLY A 215 -7.90 -11.93 -11.50
N GLY A 216 -8.13 -12.57 -10.35
CA GLY A 216 -7.34 -12.36 -9.11
C GLY A 216 -6.40 -13.52 -8.72
N ALA A 217 -5.53 -13.29 -7.74
CA ALA A 217 -4.51 -14.26 -7.36
C ALA A 217 -5.06 -15.33 -6.39
N PRO A 218 -4.51 -16.56 -6.36
CA PRO A 218 -4.96 -17.61 -5.44
C PRO A 218 -4.42 -17.38 -4.01
N VAL A 219 -4.54 -16.16 -3.51
CA VAL A 219 -4.12 -15.74 -2.16
C VAL A 219 -5.35 -15.44 -1.30
N ARG A 220 -5.20 -15.59 0.01
CA ARG A 220 -6.23 -15.26 1.01
C ARG A 220 -5.71 -14.20 1.97
N ASP A 221 -6.60 -13.34 2.44
CA ASP A 221 -6.34 -12.43 3.56
C ASP A 221 -6.14 -13.28 4.82
N VAL A 222 -4.92 -13.33 5.36
CA VAL A 222 -4.60 -14.22 6.49
C VAL A 222 -5.41 -13.89 7.74
N TRP A 223 -5.77 -12.61 7.92
CA TRP A 223 -6.60 -12.20 9.04
C TRP A 223 -8.02 -12.75 8.92
N ARG A 224 -8.63 -12.65 7.73
CA ARG A 224 -10.00 -13.15 7.51
C ARG A 224 -10.10 -14.67 7.47
N VAL A 225 -8.99 -15.38 7.27
CA VAL A 225 -8.96 -16.83 7.46
C VAL A 225 -9.24 -17.19 8.92
N LEU A 226 -8.73 -16.41 9.87
CA LEU A 226 -8.95 -16.64 11.31
C LEU A 226 -10.19 -15.91 11.84
N HIS A 227 -10.47 -14.70 11.34
CA HIS A 227 -11.58 -13.84 11.75
C HIS A 227 -12.49 -13.52 10.53
N PRO A 228 -13.27 -14.50 10.03
CA PRO A 228 -14.06 -14.34 8.81
C PRO A 228 -15.11 -13.22 8.89
N ASP A 229 -15.53 -12.84 10.10
CA ASP A 229 -16.52 -11.79 10.37
C ASP A 229 -15.92 -10.43 10.77
N SER A 230 -14.59 -10.27 10.68
CA SER A 230 -13.90 -9.00 10.97
C SER A 230 -14.52 -7.81 10.22
N SER A 231 -14.40 -6.60 10.77
CA SER A 231 -14.94 -5.38 10.17
C SER A 231 -14.54 -5.17 8.70
N LEU A 232 -15.40 -4.48 7.96
CA LEU A 232 -15.28 -4.06 6.55
C LEU A 232 -14.87 -2.59 6.41
N GLY A 233 -14.70 -1.89 7.54
CA GLY A 233 -14.41 -0.46 7.64
C GLY A 233 -14.43 0.00 9.10
N ALA A 234 -14.40 1.31 9.32
CA ALA A 234 -14.70 1.89 10.63
C ALA A 234 -16.20 1.78 10.93
N ALA A 235 -16.57 1.80 12.22
CA ALA A 235 -17.97 1.71 12.64
C ALA A 235 -18.84 2.86 12.08
N GLU A 236 -18.23 4.01 11.80
CA GLU A 236 -18.90 5.16 11.18
C GLU A 236 -19.06 5.05 9.65
N ASP A 237 -18.32 4.15 8.98
CA ASP A 237 -18.39 3.97 7.54
C ASP A 237 -19.74 3.30 7.15
N GLU A 238 -20.31 3.72 6.02
CA GLU A 238 -21.64 3.25 5.57
C GLU A 238 -21.73 1.71 5.47
N VAL A 239 -20.63 1.06 5.03
CA VAL A 239 -20.55 -0.40 4.88
C VAL A 239 -20.69 -1.14 6.21
N GLU A 240 -20.14 -0.60 7.31
CA GLU A 240 -20.26 -1.20 8.64
C GLU A 240 -21.59 -0.84 9.30
N ARG A 241 -22.06 0.41 9.12
CA ARG A 241 -23.39 0.82 9.59
C ARG A 241 -24.49 -0.06 8.97
N ALA A 242 -24.34 -0.44 7.70
CA ALA A 242 -25.27 -1.33 7.01
C ALA A 242 -25.30 -2.76 7.61
N ARG A 243 -24.25 -3.19 8.33
CA ARG A 243 -24.23 -4.48 9.05
C ARG A 243 -24.99 -4.42 10.37
N GLY A 244 -25.44 -3.25 10.82
CA GLY A 244 -26.18 -3.07 12.07
C GLY A 244 -25.39 -3.45 13.34
N ARG A 245 -24.05 -3.42 13.26
CA ARG A 245 -23.18 -3.73 14.40
C ARG A 245 -22.97 -2.48 15.26
N GLY A 246 -22.88 -2.67 16.58
CA GLY A 246 -22.56 -1.59 17.52
C GLY A 246 -21.11 -1.09 17.37
N VAL A 247 -20.81 0.04 17.99
CA VAL A 247 -19.43 0.57 18.02
C VAL A 247 -18.56 -0.38 18.84
N PRO A 248 -17.48 -0.94 18.27
CA PRO A 248 -16.60 -1.86 18.98
C PRO A 248 -15.72 -1.12 20.00
N SER A 249 -15.27 -1.84 21.03
CA SER A 249 -14.21 -1.35 21.92
C SER A 249 -12.85 -1.38 21.21
N ALA A 250 -11.89 -0.61 21.74
CA ALA A 250 -10.51 -0.56 21.25
C ALA A 250 -9.86 -1.95 21.26
N GLU A 251 -10.08 -2.72 22.32
CA GLU A 251 -9.58 -4.10 22.43
C GLU A 251 -10.18 -5.02 21.37
N PHE A 252 -11.51 -5.01 21.22
CA PHE A 252 -12.19 -5.82 20.21
C PHE A 252 -11.72 -5.45 18.79
N ASN A 253 -11.49 -4.18 18.54
CA ASN A 253 -10.99 -3.71 17.25
C ASN A 253 -9.62 -4.30 16.90
N VAL A 254 -8.73 -4.41 17.87
CA VAL A 254 -7.39 -4.95 17.65
C VAL A 254 -7.42 -6.48 17.58
N LEU A 255 -8.14 -7.14 18.49
CA LEU A 255 -8.15 -8.60 18.61
C LEU A 255 -8.98 -9.28 17.51
N GLU A 256 -10.16 -8.73 17.18
CA GLU A 256 -11.08 -9.38 16.23
C GLU A 256 -11.09 -8.70 14.87
N ASN A 257 -11.13 -7.35 14.84
CA ASN A 257 -11.21 -6.62 13.58
C ASN A 257 -9.83 -6.44 12.89
N GLY A 258 -8.73 -6.59 13.64
CA GLY A 258 -7.37 -6.38 13.13
C GLY A 258 -7.09 -4.92 12.78
N VAL A 259 -7.61 -3.98 13.57
CA VAL A 259 -7.41 -2.54 13.34
C VAL A 259 -5.94 -2.17 13.48
N THR A 260 -5.38 -1.58 12.43
CA THR A 260 -3.98 -1.14 12.37
C THR A 260 -3.83 0.37 12.35
N SER A 261 -4.86 1.11 11.95
CA SER A 261 -4.83 2.56 11.84
C SER A 261 -6.06 3.19 12.49
N ASN A 262 -5.95 4.48 12.85
CA ASN A 262 -7.04 5.28 13.43
C ASN A 262 -7.62 4.83 14.78
N SER A 263 -7.07 3.78 15.39
CA SER A 263 -7.49 3.35 16.72
C SER A 263 -7.20 4.41 17.78
N VAL A 264 -8.07 4.49 18.79
CA VAL A 264 -7.80 5.25 20.04
C VAL A 264 -6.54 4.79 20.76
N PHE A 265 -6.06 3.56 20.53
CA PHE A 265 -4.75 3.16 21.04
C PHE A 265 -3.60 3.88 20.35
N ASN A 266 -3.76 4.50 19.18
CA ASN A 266 -2.65 5.17 18.49
C ASN A 266 -2.52 6.64 18.90
N THR A 267 -1.41 7.03 19.52
CA THR A 267 -1.22 8.41 20.01
C THR A 267 -1.21 9.46 18.91
N TRP A 268 -0.89 9.09 17.67
CA TRP A 268 -0.89 10.04 16.53
C TRP A 268 -2.29 10.44 16.08
N ARG A 269 -3.31 9.82 16.67
CA ARG A 269 -4.74 10.11 16.43
C ARG A 269 -5.43 10.77 17.62
N TRP A 270 -4.69 10.95 18.72
CA TRP A 270 -5.15 11.72 19.87
C TRP A 270 -5.23 13.20 19.54
N SER A 271 -6.05 13.91 20.31
CA SER A 271 -6.12 15.37 20.25
C SER A 271 -4.76 16.01 20.60
N LYS A 272 -4.55 17.26 20.19
CA LYS A 272 -3.31 17.99 20.52
C LYS A 272 -3.06 18.05 22.03
N ALA A 273 -4.11 18.30 22.82
CA ALA A 273 -4.03 18.36 24.28
C ALA A 273 -3.61 17.02 24.91
N GLU A 274 -4.06 15.90 24.34
CA GLU A 274 -3.63 14.57 24.79
C GLU A 274 -2.19 14.26 24.36
N GLN A 275 -1.78 14.62 23.14
CA GLN A 275 -0.41 14.46 22.67
C GLN A 275 0.57 15.31 23.50
N GLU A 276 0.15 16.47 23.99
CA GLU A 276 0.92 17.31 24.90
C GLU A 276 1.24 16.62 26.22
N ARG A 277 0.54 15.55 26.62
CA ARG A 277 0.84 14.74 27.81
C ARG A 277 1.98 13.75 27.59
N LEU A 278 2.46 13.58 26.36
CA LEU A 278 3.54 12.67 26.00
C LEU A 278 4.91 13.34 26.11
N GLY A 279 5.97 12.53 26.19
CA GLY A 279 7.36 13.00 26.23
C GLY A 279 8.17 12.41 27.38
N SER A 280 9.47 12.69 27.34
CA SER A 280 10.43 12.18 28.34
C SER A 280 10.10 12.64 29.75
N GLY A 281 10.13 11.70 30.70
CA GLY A 281 9.83 11.92 32.11
C GLY A 281 8.34 12.09 32.44
N ARG A 282 7.44 11.99 31.45
CA ARG A 282 5.99 12.05 31.68
C ARG A 282 5.41 10.67 32.01
N PRO A 283 4.35 10.60 32.83
CA PRO A 283 3.72 9.33 33.15
C PRO A 283 3.12 8.67 31.90
N ALA A 284 3.12 7.34 31.87
CA ALA A 284 2.46 6.60 30.81
C ALA A 284 0.96 6.90 30.82
N VAL A 285 0.42 7.21 29.64
CA VAL A 285 -1.02 7.41 29.45
C VAL A 285 -1.61 6.10 28.94
N GLU A 286 -2.33 5.42 29.81
CA GLU A 286 -3.07 4.20 29.47
C GLU A 286 -4.45 4.56 28.90
N VAL A 287 -4.90 3.75 27.95
CA VAL A 287 -6.24 3.83 27.37
C VAL A 287 -6.99 2.59 27.84
N ASP A 288 -8.16 2.78 28.42
CA ASP A 288 -9.01 1.67 28.83
C ASP A 288 -9.34 0.79 27.60
N PRO A 289 -9.02 -0.52 27.61
CA PRO A 289 -9.35 -1.43 26.52
C PRO A 289 -10.84 -1.45 26.13
N GLY A 290 -11.74 -1.13 27.07
CA GLY A 290 -13.17 -0.99 26.85
C GLY A 290 -13.62 0.28 26.13
N THR A 291 -12.72 1.24 25.89
CA THR A 291 -13.04 2.52 25.23
C THR A 291 -13.62 2.29 23.84
N ALA A 292 -14.73 2.97 23.52
CA ALA A 292 -15.31 2.92 22.17
C ALA A 292 -14.33 3.45 21.11
N ASP A 293 -14.15 2.69 20.03
CA ASP A 293 -13.18 3.01 18.97
C ASP A 293 -13.86 3.08 17.60
N PRO A 294 -14.69 4.12 17.35
CA PRO A 294 -15.55 4.18 16.16
C PRO A 294 -14.78 4.40 14.86
N ARG A 295 -13.52 4.87 14.94
CA ARG A 295 -12.70 5.25 13.77
C ARG A 295 -11.64 4.24 13.40
N GLY A 296 -11.43 3.18 14.19
CA GLY A 296 -10.46 2.14 13.90
C GLY A 296 -10.67 1.50 12.53
N LYS A 297 -9.60 1.41 11.72
CA LYS A 297 -9.62 0.81 10.38
C LYS A 297 -8.47 -0.16 10.19
N ARG A 298 -8.72 -1.26 9.49
CA ARG A 298 -7.68 -2.15 8.97
C ARG A 298 -7.30 -1.73 7.56
N LEU A 299 -6.05 -1.29 7.39
CA LEU A 299 -5.50 -0.84 6.10
C LEU A 299 -4.27 -1.65 5.69
N ASP A 300 -3.62 -2.31 6.65
CA ASP A 300 -2.44 -3.14 6.45
C ASP A 300 -2.84 -4.61 6.40
N TYR A 301 -2.21 -5.36 5.50
CA TYR A 301 -2.58 -6.77 5.25
C TYR A 301 -1.36 -7.64 5.03
N ILE A 302 -1.55 -8.93 5.32
CA ILE A 302 -0.74 -10.03 4.78
C ILE A 302 -1.72 -10.92 4.00
N PHE A 303 -1.41 -11.19 2.74
CA PHE A 303 -2.08 -12.15 1.89
C PHE A 303 -1.14 -13.32 1.60
N ALA A 304 -1.64 -14.54 1.68
CA ALA A 304 -0.85 -15.73 1.37
C ALA A 304 -1.64 -16.79 0.59
N ASN A 305 -0.96 -17.51 -0.32
CA ASN A 305 -1.48 -18.76 -0.86
C ASN A 305 -1.07 -19.93 0.05
N THR A 306 -1.52 -21.15 -0.30
CA THR A 306 -1.13 -22.36 0.42
C THR A 306 0.08 -23.07 -0.18
N ALA A 307 0.43 -22.77 -1.43
CA ALA A 307 1.40 -23.55 -2.22
C ALA A 307 1.21 -25.07 -2.08
N ALA A 308 -0.06 -25.51 -2.07
CA ALA A 308 -0.42 -26.91 -1.87
C ALA A 308 0.20 -27.80 -2.95
N ARG A 309 0.79 -28.92 -2.53
CA ARG A 309 1.53 -29.86 -3.37
C ARG A 309 1.39 -31.30 -2.88
N ASP A 310 1.42 -32.23 -3.81
CA ASP A 310 1.50 -33.66 -3.51
C ASP A 310 2.92 -33.98 -3.01
N LEU A 311 3.01 -34.60 -1.83
CA LEU A 311 4.26 -35.05 -1.21
C LEU A 311 4.55 -36.53 -1.50
N GLY A 312 3.68 -37.21 -2.26
CA GLY A 312 3.73 -38.64 -2.50
C GLY A 312 3.03 -39.44 -1.39
N GLY A 313 2.75 -40.72 -1.67
CA GLY A 313 2.09 -41.62 -0.71
C GLY A 313 0.65 -41.23 -0.38
N GLY A 314 0.00 -40.43 -1.23
CA GLY A 314 -1.33 -39.90 -0.96
C GLY A 314 -1.35 -38.85 0.15
N VAL A 315 -0.28 -38.08 0.32
CA VAL A 315 -0.21 -36.98 1.28
C VAL A 315 -0.09 -35.66 0.53
N VAL A 316 -0.98 -34.73 0.84
CA VAL A 316 -0.88 -33.34 0.39
C VAL A 316 -0.23 -32.52 1.50
N GLY A 317 0.70 -31.63 1.12
CA GLY A 317 1.26 -30.65 2.04
C GLY A 317 1.16 -29.23 1.50
N GLY A 318 1.18 -28.25 2.40
CA GLY A 318 1.16 -26.84 2.04
C GLY A 318 1.18 -25.95 3.29
N TRP A 319 1.13 -24.65 3.08
CA TRP A 319 1.14 -23.65 4.14
C TRP A 319 -0.28 -23.23 4.50
N VAL A 320 -0.56 -23.19 5.80
CA VAL A 320 -1.84 -22.73 6.36
C VAL A 320 -1.58 -21.59 7.34
N VAL A 321 -2.60 -20.79 7.62
CA VAL A 321 -2.50 -19.71 8.59
C VAL A 321 -2.63 -20.31 9.99
N GLY A 322 -1.57 -20.19 10.79
CA GLY A 322 -1.53 -20.65 12.17
C GLY A 322 -1.90 -19.56 13.18
N ASP A 323 -1.44 -18.33 12.94
CA ASP A 323 -1.70 -17.16 13.80
C ASP A 323 -1.70 -15.86 12.98
N ALA A 324 -2.47 -14.87 13.42
CA ALA A 324 -2.43 -13.50 12.93
C ALA A 324 -2.79 -12.53 14.07
N ARG A 325 -2.03 -11.44 14.22
CA ARG A 325 -2.24 -10.47 15.31
C ARG A 325 -1.77 -9.07 14.92
N VAL A 326 -2.35 -8.07 15.58
CA VAL A 326 -1.84 -6.70 15.53
C VAL A 326 -0.66 -6.61 16.48
N GLY A 327 0.48 -6.13 15.99
CA GLY A 327 1.72 -6.00 16.74
C GLY A 327 2.19 -4.57 16.88
N MET A 328 3.35 -4.39 17.52
CA MET A 328 4.01 -3.08 17.72
C MET A 328 3.10 -1.98 18.30
N MET A 329 2.14 -2.37 19.15
CA MET A 329 1.22 -1.44 19.82
C MET A 329 1.84 -0.70 21.01
N GLN A 330 2.96 -1.21 21.52
CA GLN A 330 3.69 -0.63 22.63
C GLN A 330 4.14 0.80 22.34
N ARG A 331 4.18 1.61 23.40
CA ARG A 331 4.72 2.97 23.34
C ARG A 331 6.24 2.95 23.24
N HIS A 332 6.80 4.01 22.67
CA HIS A 332 8.21 4.29 22.84
C HIS A 332 8.50 4.47 24.34
N PRO A 333 9.45 3.72 24.93
CA PRO A 333 9.62 3.65 26.39
C PRO A 333 9.95 5.01 27.03
N GLU A 334 10.71 5.85 26.32
CA GLU A 334 11.06 7.19 26.82
C GLU A 334 10.10 8.29 26.33
N LEU A 335 9.41 8.12 25.21
CA LEU A 335 8.67 9.22 24.56
C LEU A 335 7.15 9.10 24.77
N GLY A 336 6.67 7.92 25.18
CA GLY A 336 5.26 7.65 25.42
C GLY A 336 4.37 7.58 24.16
N CYS A 337 4.89 7.95 22.99
CA CYS A 337 4.14 7.92 21.73
C CYS A 337 4.14 6.54 21.05
N SER A 338 3.17 6.28 20.19
CA SER A 338 3.18 5.16 19.24
C SER A 338 4.40 5.23 18.32
N LEU A 339 4.91 4.07 17.94
CA LEU A 339 6.09 3.96 17.07
C LEU A 339 5.81 4.33 15.62
N SER A 340 4.57 4.21 15.17
CA SER A 340 4.08 4.69 13.89
C SER A 340 2.60 5.08 14.05
N ASP A 341 2.06 5.83 13.10
CA ASP A 341 0.61 6.07 13.03
C ASP A 341 -0.19 4.84 12.54
N HIS A 342 0.53 3.76 12.23
CA HIS A 342 0.02 2.40 12.04
C HIS A 342 0.60 1.44 13.10
N PHE A 343 -0.13 0.38 13.40
CA PHE A 343 0.36 -0.82 14.09
C PHE A 343 0.78 -1.88 13.08
N SER A 344 1.65 -2.82 13.46
CA SER A 344 2.06 -3.89 12.55
C SER A 344 0.97 -4.95 12.40
N VAL A 345 0.99 -5.65 11.27
CA VAL A 345 0.31 -6.95 11.14
C VAL A 345 1.38 -8.02 11.18
N GLU A 346 1.18 -9.02 12.04
CA GLU A 346 2.08 -10.15 12.23
C GLU A 346 1.30 -11.44 11.95
N ALA A 347 1.88 -12.35 11.19
CA ALA A 347 1.26 -13.64 10.86
C ALA A 347 2.27 -14.78 10.89
N THR A 348 1.81 -15.96 11.29
CA THR A 348 2.59 -17.20 11.24
C THR A 348 1.92 -18.16 10.26
N LEU A 349 2.67 -18.52 9.21
CA LEU A 349 2.30 -19.61 8.32
C LEU A 349 2.93 -20.91 8.83
N VAL A 350 2.16 -21.99 8.88
CA VAL A 350 2.60 -23.31 9.35
C VAL A 350 2.52 -24.30 8.20
N PHE A 351 3.56 -25.12 8.02
CA PHE A 351 3.53 -26.19 7.03
C PHE A 351 2.69 -27.35 7.56
N HIS A 352 1.59 -27.64 6.88
CA HIS A 352 0.60 -28.64 7.26
C HIS A 352 0.56 -29.79 6.26
N ARG A 353 0.14 -30.97 6.70
CA ARG A 353 0.06 -32.20 5.89
C ARG A 353 -1.25 -32.93 6.16
N VAL A 354 -1.92 -33.35 5.09
CA VAL A 354 -3.20 -34.05 5.13
C VAL A 354 -3.13 -35.32 4.27
N ALA A 355 -3.67 -36.42 4.78
CA ALA A 355 -3.81 -37.66 4.01
C ALA A 355 -4.98 -37.53 3.01
N ALA A 356 -4.72 -37.79 1.73
CA ALA A 356 -5.69 -37.72 0.64
C ALA A 356 -6.86 -38.74 0.79
N ALA A 357 -6.77 -39.71 1.71
CA ALA A 357 -7.85 -40.66 1.96
C ALA A 357 -9.11 -40.02 2.58
N ALA A 358 -9.04 -38.78 3.08
CA ALA A 358 -10.20 -38.04 3.58
C ALA A 358 -11.14 -37.51 2.46
N THR A 359 -10.77 -37.62 1.18
CA THR A 359 -11.56 -37.06 0.07
C THR A 359 -12.68 -37.97 -0.43
N THR A 360 -12.94 -39.13 0.22
CA THR A 360 -13.96 -40.09 -0.28
C THR A 360 -14.82 -40.71 0.81
N THR A 361 -15.65 -39.93 1.52
CA THR A 361 -16.89 -40.44 2.15
C THR A 361 -17.77 -39.24 2.49
N THR A 362 -18.74 -38.83 1.65
CA THR A 362 -20.14 -39.24 1.77
C THR A 362 -20.92 -38.96 0.48
N ALA A 363 -21.02 -39.95 -0.41
CA ALA A 363 -22.16 -40.15 -1.32
C ALA A 363 -21.94 -41.45 -2.10
N ALA A 364 -22.31 -42.58 -1.51
CA ALA A 364 -22.39 -43.84 -2.24
C ALA A 364 -23.72 -43.90 -3.00
N GLY A 365 -23.67 -43.71 -4.31
CA GLY A 365 -24.57 -44.34 -5.27
C GLY A 365 -23.71 -45.21 -6.21
N PRO A 366 -24.09 -46.45 -6.55
CA PRO A 366 -23.18 -47.36 -7.24
C PRO A 366 -23.21 -47.08 -8.75
N GLY A 367 -22.03 -46.87 -9.33
CA GLY A 367 -21.85 -46.98 -10.77
C GLY A 367 -20.70 -46.15 -11.35
N VAL A 368 -19.84 -46.85 -12.09
CA VAL A 368 -18.88 -46.36 -13.09
C VAL A 368 -17.44 -46.11 -12.60
N ASP A 369 -16.65 -47.18 -12.78
CA ASP A 369 -15.29 -47.27 -13.31
C ASP A 369 -14.21 -46.27 -12.85
N GLY A 370 -13.17 -46.84 -12.24
CA GLY A 370 -11.95 -46.15 -11.83
C GLY A 370 -11.23 -45.49 -13.01
N ALA A 371 -11.27 -44.17 -13.03
CA ALA A 371 -10.35 -43.35 -13.80
C ALA A 371 -9.33 -42.70 -12.84
N SER A 372 -8.06 -42.97 -13.14
CA SER A 372 -6.87 -42.52 -12.44
C SER A 372 -6.90 -41.04 -12.05
N LEU A 373 -6.45 -40.73 -10.84
CA LEU A 373 -5.94 -39.43 -10.44
C LEU A 373 -4.92 -38.94 -11.47
N GLY A 374 -5.39 -38.12 -12.40
CA GLY A 374 -4.59 -37.51 -13.45
C GLY A 374 -3.57 -36.60 -12.80
N ARG A 375 -2.31 -37.05 -12.79
CA ARG A 375 -1.06 -36.29 -12.83
C ARG A 375 -1.31 -34.76 -12.78
N LEU A 376 -1.17 -34.17 -11.59
CA LEU A 376 -1.09 -32.71 -11.36
C LEU A 376 0.17 -32.16 -12.05
N LYS A 377 0.14 -32.13 -13.38
CA LYS A 377 0.99 -31.29 -14.21
C LYS A 377 0.05 -30.21 -14.72
N TRP A 378 0.22 -29.00 -14.21
CA TRP A 378 -0.29 -27.82 -14.88
C TRP A 378 0.20 -27.86 -16.34
N PRO A 379 -0.66 -28.04 -17.35
CA PRO A 379 -0.20 -28.13 -18.72
C PRO A 379 0.22 -26.72 -19.16
N LEU A 380 1.53 -26.48 -19.23
CA LEU A 380 2.04 -25.47 -20.15
C LEU A 380 1.61 -25.89 -21.57
N PRO A 381 1.00 -25.00 -22.37
CA PRO A 381 0.77 -25.28 -23.79
C PRO A 381 2.11 -25.59 -24.45
N PRO A 382 2.20 -26.58 -25.36
CA PRO A 382 3.41 -26.78 -26.15
C PRO A 382 3.68 -25.53 -27.01
N GLY A 383 4.77 -24.81 -26.74
CA GLY A 383 5.27 -23.74 -27.63
C GLY A 383 5.34 -22.32 -27.07
N ALA A 384 4.93 -22.04 -25.82
CA ALA A 384 5.11 -20.72 -25.23
C ALA A 384 6.48 -20.61 -24.51
N GLN A 385 7.52 -20.21 -25.24
CA GLN A 385 8.70 -19.61 -24.59
C GLN A 385 8.29 -18.26 -24.01
N SER A 386 8.60 -18.04 -22.73
CA SER A 386 8.37 -16.75 -22.07
C SER A 386 9.13 -15.64 -22.80
N SER A 387 8.42 -14.72 -23.42
CA SER A 387 8.98 -13.52 -24.02
C SER A 387 9.35 -12.51 -22.92
N LEU A 388 10.41 -12.81 -22.16
CA LEU A 388 11.12 -11.85 -21.31
C LEU A 388 12.58 -11.67 -21.75
N SER A 389 12.93 -12.08 -22.96
CA SER A 389 14.26 -11.87 -23.57
C SER A 389 14.34 -10.71 -24.57
N ALA A 390 13.29 -9.91 -24.75
CA ALA A 390 13.24 -8.84 -25.75
C ALA A 390 13.94 -7.51 -25.37
N PHE A 391 14.89 -7.52 -24.42
CA PHE A 391 15.78 -6.38 -24.16
C PHE A 391 17.24 -6.82 -24.04
N ARG A 392 17.76 -7.55 -25.03
CA ARG A 392 19.21 -7.62 -25.29
C ARG A 392 19.47 -7.79 -26.79
N SER A 393 19.81 -6.69 -27.45
CA SER A 393 20.81 -6.64 -28.52
C SER A 393 21.08 -5.19 -28.93
N SER A 394 22.19 -4.65 -28.46
CA SER A 394 23.01 -3.74 -29.26
C SER A 394 24.41 -4.33 -29.27
N THR A 395 24.73 -4.98 -30.38
CA THR A 395 26.03 -5.55 -30.71
C THR A 395 26.91 -4.45 -31.27
N VAL A 396 27.99 -4.12 -30.57
CA VAL A 396 29.15 -3.43 -31.17
C VAL A 396 30.30 -4.45 -31.22
N PRO A 397 30.94 -4.69 -32.38
CA PRO A 397 31.94 -5.75 -32.51
C PRO A 397 33.28 -5.40 -31.85
N ALA A 398 33.90 -6.42 -31.27
CA ALA A 398 35.26 -6.38 -30.76
C ALA A 398 36.30 -6.41 -31.89
N THR A 399 37.34 -5.60 -31.75
CA THR A 399 38.62 -5.76 -32.46
C THR A 399 39.77 -5.84 -31.45
N LEU A 400 40.72 -6.72 -31.79
CA LEU A 400 41.73 -7.38 -30.96
C LEU A 400 42.98 -6.55 -30.57
N HIS A 401 43.68 -7.09 -29.55
CA HIS A 401 45.14 -7.07 -29.27
C HIS A 401 45.75 -5.75 -28.75
N THR A 402 46.67 -5.66 -27.78
CA THR A 402 47.68 -6.59 -27.19
C THR A 402 48.27 -5.99 -25.89
N THR A 403 48.61 -6.85 -24.92
CA THR A 403 49.70 -6.85 -23.91
C THR A 403 50.55 -5.57 -23.61
N THR A 404 50.73 -5.19 -22.33
CA THR A 404 51.91 -5.45 -21.44
C THR A 404 51.95 -4.54 -20.20
N ASP A 405 52.42 -5.12 -19.08
CA ASP A 405 53.24 -4.62 -17.95
C ASP A 405 52.81 -3.53 -16.94
N ASP A 406 52.87 -3.95 -15.67
CA ASP A 406 53.61 -3.41 -14.51
C ASP A 406 53.85 -1.89 -14.41
N SER A 407 53.38 -1.30 -13.30
CA SER A 407 54.27 -0.71 -12.28
C SER A 407 53.50 -0.19 -11.05
N VAL A 408 54.01 -0.61 -9.90
CA VAL A 408 53.86 -0.06 -8.55
C VAL A 408 54.30 1.41 -8.51
N TYR A 409 53.60 2.27 -7.76
CA TYR A 409 54.20 3.36 -6.98
C TYR A 409 53.23 3.82 -5.86
N ASP A 410 53.65 3.55 -4.62
CA ASP A 410 53.22 4.27 -3.42
C ASP A 410 53.78 5.70 -3.45
N ASP A 411 53.06 6.68 -2.91
CA ASP A 411 53.70 7.67 -2.03
C ASP A 411 52.72 8.32 -1.05
N ASN A 412 53.22 8.47 0.17
CA ASN A 412 52.55 8.89 1.40
C ASN A 412 53.02 10.30 1.81
N ASN A 413 52.21 10.98 2.63
CA ASN A 413 52.56 12.10 3.53
C ASN A 413 52.84 13.49 2.90
N ASN A 414 52.54 14.63 3.52
CA ASN A 414 52.51 14.94 4.95
C ASN A 414 51.63 16.16 5.31
N SER A 415 51.25 16.16 6.58
CA SER A 415 50.57 17.15 7.43
C SER A 415 51.32 18.46 7.76
N THR A 416 50.57 19.44 8.33
CA THR A 416 50.87 20.41 9.44
C THR A 416 49.97 21.66 9.28
N ALA A 417 49.46 22.41 10.28
CA ALA A 417 49.45 22.37 11.74
C ALA A 417 48.31 23.32 12.24
N ARG A 418 47.97 23.20 13.54
CA ARG A 418 47.01 23.99 14.34
C ARG A 418 47.55 25.35 14.77
N GLU A 419 46.66 26.29 15.11
CA GLU A 419 46.73 27.13 16.31
C GLU A 419 45.34 27.71 16.68
N ASP A 420 45.10 27.83 17.99
CA ASP A 420 43.87 28.20 18.72
C ASP A 420 43.70 29.73 18.92
N GLU A 421 42.45 30.20 19.07
CA GLU A 421 41.90 30.85 20.29
C GLU A 421 40.69 31.77 20.00
N GLY A 422 39.64 31.69 20.86
CA GLY A 422 38.87 32.87 21.29
C GLY A 422 37.34 32.88 21.13
N GLY A 423 36.62 32.65 22.24
CA GLY A 423 35.48 33.50 22.68
C GLY A 423 34.06 33.26 22.15
N ALA A 424 33.13 32.93 23.06
CA ALA A 424 31.66 32.86 22.92
C ALA A 424 31.00 34.27 22.71
N PRO A 425 29.68 34.46 22.44
CA PRO A 425 28.54 33.76 23.06
C PRO A 425 27.28 33.46 22.20
N GLU A 426 26.42 32.65 22.82
CA GLU A 426 24.96 32.52 22.72
C GLU A 426 24.19 33.58 21.92
N ALA A 427 23.37 33.13 20.97
CA ALA A 427 22.25 33.89 20.42
C ALA A 427 21.03 32.98 20.20
N THR A 428 20.06 33.11 21.11
CA THR A 428 18.66 32.79 20.90
C THR A 428 18.12 33.50 19.65
N SER A 429 17.37 32.79 18.80
CA SER A 429 16.48 33.43 17.81
C SER A 429 15.11 32.75 17.79
N PRO A 430 14.00 33.52 17.78
CA PRO A 430 12.66 33.06 18.10
C PRO A 430 11.85 32.60 16.88
N ALA A 431 10.82 31.82 17.18
CA ALA A 431 9.49 31.73 16.57
C ALA A 431 9.30 32.01 15.05
N GLY A 432 8.54 31.10 14.43
CA GLY A 432 7.53 31.48 13.42
C GLY A 432 7.83 31.08 11.99
N GLY A 433 7.84 29.78 11.69
CA GLY A 433 7.81 29.26 10.32
C GLY A 433 6.47 28.65 9.99
N ALA A 434 5.47 29.48 9.68
CA ALA A 434 4.21 29.06 9.08
C ALA A 434 4.47 28.59 7.64
N PHE A 435 4.02 27.38 7.29
CA PHE A 435 3.78 27.01 5.90
C PHE A 435 2.42 26.33 5.75
N LEU A 436 1.46 27.16 5.35
CA LEU A 436 0.19 26.91 4.66
C LEU A 436 -0.48 25.53 4.79
N GLN A 437 -1.27 25.39 5.85
CA GLN A 437 -2.62 24.82 5.74
C GLN A 437 -3.50 25.82 4.98
N LEU A 438 -3.91 25.50 3.76
CA LEU A 438 -5.06 26.15 3.14
C LEU A 438 -6.30 25.33 3.50
N GLN A 439 -6.96 25.79 4.56
CA GLN A 439 -8.35 25.47 4.87
C GLN A 439 -9.23 26.13 3.79
N THR A 440 -10.13 25.36 3.18
CA THR A 440 -11.30 25.94 2.53
C THR A 440 -12.33 26.30 3.61
N PRO A 441 -12.95 27.50 3.56
CA PRO A 441 -13.96 27.91 4.52
C PRO A 441 -15.30 27.22 4.19
N THR A 442 -15.91 26.55 5.17
CA THR A 442 -17.33 26.24 5.13
C THR A 442 -18.11 27.37 5.83
N PRO A 443 -19.15 27.94 5.21
CA PRO A 443 -19.99 28.93 5.85
C PRO A 443 -20.89 28.28 6.89
N SER A 444 -21.09 29.02 7.98
CA SER A 444 -22.12 28.79 8.98
C SER A 444 -23.50 28.72 8.34
N SER A 445 -24.33 27.81 8.85
CA SER A 445 -25.76 28.06 8.92
C SER A 445 -26.19 27.76 10.35
N ASP A 446 -26.24 28.82 11.14
CA ASP A 446 -27.01 28.88 12.37
C ASP A 446 -28.49 28.77 12.03
N ARG A 447 -29.21 27.90 12.75
CA ARG A 447 -30.59 28.12 13.18
C ARG A 447 -30.84 27.24 14.40
N THR A 448 -30.45 27.73 15.57
CA THR A 448 -31.32 28.31 16.62
C THR A 448 -32.35 27.34 17.20
N SER A 449 -32.15 26.96 18.46
CA SER A 449 -33.18 27.19 19.49
C SER A 449 -32.51 27.32 20.86
N PHE A 450 -32.81 28.45 21.48
CA PHE A 450 -32.49 28.88 22.84
C PHE A 450 -32.71 27.78 23.89
N ILE A 451 -31.74 27.59 24.78
CA ILE A 451 -31.99 27.08 26.13
C ILE A 451 -32.10 28.30 27.03
N GLN A 452 -33.27 28.41 27.67
CA GLN A 452 -33.53 29.32 28.77
C GLN A 452 -33.30 28.53 30.05
N ASP A 453 -32.35 29.00 30.86
CA ASP A 453 -32.11 28.49 32.22
C ASP A 453 -33.37 28.60 33.06
N GLN A 454 -33.76 27.49 33.70
CA GLN A 454 -34.43 27.50 34.99
C GLN A 454 -33.94 26.30 35.81
N ASP A 455 -33.21 26.62 36.89
CA ASP A 455 -33.11 25.79 38.09
C ASP A 455 -34.50 25.65 38.73
N GLN A 456 -34.87 24.42 39.14
CA GLN A 456 -35.52 24.13 40.43
C GLN A 456 -35.76 22.62 40.65
N ASP A 457 -35.09 22.11 41.69
CA ASP A 457 -35.52 21.19 42.77
C ASP A 457 -36.55 20.04 42.57
N GLN A 458 -36.15 18.89 43.16
CA GLN A 458 -36.95 17.79 43.75
C GLN A 458 -37.75 16.91 42.77
N ASP A 459 -37.73 15.58 42.81
CA ASP A 459 -37.81 14.65 43.95
C ASP A 459 -37.17 13.28 43.66
N GLN A 460 -36.90 12.58 44.76
CA GLN A 460 -36.48 11.18 44.83
C GLN A 460 -37.57 10.24 44.28
N ASP A 461 -37.17 9.20 43.55
CA ASP A 461 -37.77 7.88 43.77
C ASP A 461 -36.81 6.76 43.38
N GLN A 462 -36.67 5.83 44.32
CA GLN A 462 -35.88 4.61 44.23
C GLN A 462 -36.68 3.57 43.44
N ASP A 463 -36.06 2.93 42.44
CA ASP A 463 -36.50 1.61 42.01
C ASP A 463 -35.30 0.67 41.79
N GLN A 464 -35.31 -0.41 42.57
CA GLN A 464 -34.29 -1.45 42.61
C GLN A 464 -34.57 -2.48 41.51
N GLY A 465 -33.99 -2.26 40.33
CA GLY A 465 -33.95 -3.23 39.24
C GLY A 465 -32.69 -4.11 39.31
N ARG A 466 -32.77 -5.25 40.00
CA ARG A 466 -31.74 -6.30 40.04
C ARG A 466 -31.70 -7.02 38.68
N GLY A 467 -30.83 -6.59 37.78
CA GLY A 467 -30.59 -7.23 36.48
C GLY A 467 -29.22 -7.91 36.45
N ASP A 468 -29.21 -9.24 36.42
CA ASP A 468 -28.02 -10.07 36.24
C ASP A 468 -27.36 -9.77 34.88
N GLY A 469 -26.36 -8.89 34.89
CA GLY A 469 -25.47 -8.64 33.76
C GLY A 469 -24.58 -9.85 33.51
N LYS A 470 -25.07 -10.85 32.77
CA LYS A 470 -24.21 -11.84 32.12
C LYS A 470 -23.37 -11.10 31.08
N THR A 471 -22.13 -10.80 31.43
CA THR A 471 -21.08 -10.45 30.49
C THR A 471 -20.93 -11.61 29.51
N HIS A 472 -21.47 -11.47 28.31
CA HIS A 472 -21.11 -12.34 27.20
C HIS A 472 -19.65 -12.07 26.84
N HIS A 473 -18.73 -12.80 27.48
CA HIS A 473 -17.41 -12.98 26.91
C HIS A 473 -17.59 -13.64 25.53
N PRO A 474 -17.16 -13.01 24.43
CA PRO A 474 -17.16 -13.66 23.14
C PRO A 474 -16.22 -14.85 23.22
N GLN A 475 -16.76 -16.03 22.95
CA GLN A 475 -15.99 -17.24 22.76
C GLN A 475 -15.13 -17.03 21.51
N PRO A 476 -13.82 -17.33 21.51
CA PRO A 476 -12.99 -17.17 20.33
C PRO A 476 -13.60 -17.99 19.19
N ALA A 477 -13.80 -17.34 18.04
CA ALA A 477 -14.29 -18.01 16.84
C ALA A 477 -13.38 -19.21 16.56
N ALA A 478 -13.97 -20.40 16.40
CA ALA A 478 -13.19 -21.60 16.12
C ALA A 478 -12.39 -21.37 14.83
N ALA A 479 -11.06 -21.28 14.94
CA ALA A 479 -10.17 -21.12 13.81
C ALA A 479 -10.50 -22.20 12.76
N ILE A 480 -10.52 -21.81 11.47
CA ILE A 480 -10.75 -22.76 10.39
C ILE A 480 -9.72 -23.88 10.51
N ASP A 481 -10.22 -25.11 10.61
CA ASP A 481 -9.42 -26.33 10.70
C ASP A 481 -8.28 -26.33 9.65
N PRO A 482 -7.02 -26.56 10.04
CA PRO A 482 -5.89 -26.61 9.11
C PRO A 482 -6.11 -27.50 7.89
N ASP A 483 -6.82 -28.63 8.04
CA ASP A 483 -7.19 -29.50 6.92
C ASP A 483 -8.11 -28.76 5.95
N ALA A 484 -9.16 -28.12 6.45
CA ALA A 484 -10.07 -27.31 5.65
C ALA A 484 -9.35 -26.13 4.97
N GLN A 485 -8.40 -25.48 5.65
CA GLN A 485 -7.59 -24.40 5.04
C GLN A 485 -6.77 -24.90 3.85
N LEU A 486 -6.17 -26.09 3.95
CA LEU A 486 -5.33 -26.67 2.90
C LEU A 486 -6.16 -27.30 1.77
N LEU A 487 -7.26 -27.98 2.09
CA LEU A 487 -8.08 -28.66 1.09
C LEU A 487 -8.95 -27.68 0.30
N SER A 488 -9.45 -26.61 0.93
CA SER A 488 -10.22 -25.58 0.23
C SER A 488 -9.43 -24.82 -0.84
N SER A 489 -8.09 -24.82 -0.78
CA SER A 489 -7.26 -24.23 -1.83
C SER A 489 -7.07 -25.16 -3.03
N LEU A 490 -7.31 -26.47 -2.87
CA LEU A 490 -7.22 -27.47 -3.92
C LEU A 490 -8.56 -27.72 -4.62
N ASP A 491 -9.67 -27.55 -3.90
CA ASP A 491 -11.01 -27.76 -4.43
C ASP A 491 -11.45 -26.61 -5.36
N SER A 492 -11.05 -26.72 -6.62
CA SER A 492 -11.60 -25.94 -7.75
C SER A 492 -13.11 -26.15 -7.97
N ARG A 493 -13.71 -27.18 -7.36
CA ARG A 493 -15.09 -27.63 -7.56
C ARG A 493 -15.99 -27.52 -6.32
N SER A 494 -15.52 -26.95 -5.21
CA SER A 494 -16.38 -26.76 -4.03
C SER A 494 -17.60 -25.92 -4.40
N THR A 495 -18.79 -26.49 -4.19
CA THR A 495 -20.09 -25.83 -4.38
C THR A 495 -20.34 -24.73 -3.36
N HIS A 496 -19.49 -24.58 -2.35
CA HIS A 496 -19.44 -23.39 -1.50
C HIS A 496 -18.54 -22.35 -2.16
N ARG A 497 -19.14 -21.66 -3.14
CA ARG A 497 -18.55 -20.52 -3.83
C ARG A 497 -18.19 -19.46 -2.77
N PRO A 498 -16.92 -19.17 -2.48
CA PRO A 498 -16.60 -18.10 -1.55
C PRO A 498 -17.14 -16.80 -2.13
N SER A 499 -17.67 -15.94 -1.26
CA SER A 499 -18.17 -14.59 -1.58
C SER A 499 -17.13 -13.65 -2.20
N SER A 500 -15.92 -14.15 -2.51
CA SER A 500 -14.78 -13.42 -3.03
C SER A 500 -14.66 -13.40 -4.55
N GLN A 501 -15.37 -14.26 -5.30
CA GLN A 501 -15.28 -14.22 -6.77
C GLN A 501 -15.93 -12.94 -7.32
N LEU A 502 -15.22 -12.26 -8.23
CA LEU A 502 -15.75 -11.09 -8.94
C LEU A 502 -16.82 -11.54 -9.94
N THR A 503 -18.00 -10.94 -9.83
CA THR A 503 -19.13 -11.16 -10.73
C THR A 503 -19.07 -10.22 -11.93
N ILE A 504 -19.84 -10.50 -12.99
CA ILE A 504 -19.98 -9.59 -14.14
C ILE A 504 -20.38 -8.18 -13.67
N SER A 505 -21.28 -8.07 -12.69
CA SER A 505 -21.70 -6.79 -12.10
C SER A 505 -20.55 -6.04 -11.40
N ASP A 506 -19.59 -6.76 -10.83
CA ASP A 506 -18.40 -6.13 -10.23
C ASP A 506 -17.50 -5.53 -11.31
N TYR A 507 -17.30 -6.24 -12.43
CA TYR A 507 -16.59 -5.70 -13.59
C TYR A 507 -17.32 -4.51 -14.21
N ASP A 508 -18.65 -4.54 -14.30
CA ASP A 508 -19.45 -3.40 -14.76
C ASP A 508 -19.24 -2.17 -13.84
N THR A 509 -19.13 -2.40 -12.52
CA THR A 509 -18.86 -1.35 -11.54
C THR A 509 -17.44 -0.76 -11.69
N LEU A 510 -16.45 -1.61 -11.92
CA LEU A 510 -15.06 -1.20 -12.19
C LEU A 510 -14.99 -0.36 -13.48
N LEU A 511 -15.61 -0.84 -14.56
CA LEU A 511 -15.65 -0.15 -15.86
C LEU A 511 -16.40 1.18 -15.75
N SER A 512 -17.52 1.24 -15.03
CA SER A 512 -18.27 2.48 -14.77
C SER A 512 -17.46 3.52 -14.00
N SER A 513 -16.73 3.07 -12.97
CA SER A 513 -15.87 3.94 -12.17
C SER A 513 -14.70 4.48 -13.00
N LEU A 514 -14.10 3.61 -13.83
CA LEU A 514 -13.05 3.95 -14.77
C LEU A 514 -13.52 4.95 -15.84
N SER A 515 -14.69 4.75 -16.45
CA SER A 515 -15.23 5.68 -17.45
C SER A 515 -15.52 7.06 -16.86
N SER A 516 -16.02 7.10 -15.62
CA SER A 516 -16.26 8.35 -14.90
C SER A 516 -14.95 9.10 -14.60
N TYR A 517 -13.90 8.36 -14.24
CA TYR A 517 -12.56 8.90 -14.04
C TYR A 517 -11.99 9.47 -15.35
N GLN A 518 -11.98 8.68 -16.43
CA GLN A 518 -11.49 9.10 -17.75
C GLN A 518 -12.21 10.36 -18.26
N ALA A 519 -13.53 10.44 -18.11
CA ALA A 519 -14.32 11.61 -18.52
C ALA A 519 -13.92 12.88 -17.75
N ARG A 520 -13.63 12.75 -16.45
CA ARG A 520 -13.13 13.83 -15.61
C ARG A 520 -11.74 14.28 -16.03
N GLU A 521 -10.81 13.36 -16.23
CA GLU A 521 -9.44 13.68 -16.66
C GLU A 521 -9.41 14.33 -18.05
N ALA A 522 -10.23 13.85 -18.99
CA ALA A 522 -10.37 14.47 -20.31
C ALA A 522 -10.84 15.93 -20.21
N ARG A 523 -11.77 16.23 -19.30
CA ARG A 523 -12.24 17.60 -19.05
C ARG A 523 -11.16 18.46 -18.40
N GLN A 524 -10.44 17.94 -17.39
CA GLN A 524 -9.34 18.65 -16.75
C GLN A 524 -8.20 18.95 -17.74
N THR A 525 -7.86 17.99 -18.60
CA THR A 525 -6.85 18.16 -19.65
C THR A 525 -7.23 19.28 -20.62
N ARG A 526 -8.51 19.34 -21.04
CA ARG A 526 -9.01 20.43 -21.89
C ARG A 526 -8.91 21.78 -21.18
N TYR A 527 -9.32 21.87 -19.91
CA TYR A 527 -9.22 23.12 -19.17
C TYR A 527 -7.78 23.59 -18.96
N ARG A 528 -6.84 22.67 -18.68
CA ARG A 528 -5.41 22.98 -18.57
C ARG A 528 -4.82 23.46 -19.89
N ALA A 529 -5.17 22.82 -21.01
CA ALA A 529 -4.75 23.26 -22.33
C ALA A 529 -5.31 24.65 -22.68
N LEU A 530 -6.58 24.91 -22.35
CA LEU A 530 -7.19 26.23 -22.52
C LEU A 530 -6.54 27.27 -21.60
N HIS A 531 -6.20 26.91 -20.36
CA HIS A 531 -5.50 27.79 -19.42
C HIS A 531 -4.12 28.20 -19.95
N PHE A 532 -3.36 27.24 -20.51
CA PHE A 532 -2.10 27.52 -21.21
C PHE A 532 -2.30 28.51 -22.35
N LEU A 533 -3.23 28.23 -23.27
CA LEU A 533 -3.50 29.10 -24.43
C LEU A 533 -3.96 30.50 -24.01
N ALA A 534 -4.82 30.59 -22.98
CA ALA A 534 -5.29 31.86 -22.43
C ALA A 534 -4.12 32.69 -21.88
N TRP A 535 -3.18 32.08 -21.16
CA TRP A 535 -2.00 32.78 -20.66
C TRP A 535 -1.02 33.16 -21.76
N VAL A 536 -0.86 32.36 -22.81
CA VAL A 536 -0.08 32.78 -24.00
C VAL A 536 -0.65 34.07 -24.59
N VAL A 537 -1.98 34.13 -24.79
CA VAL A 537 -2.65 35.34 -25.30
C VAL A 537 -2.53 36.51 -24.34
N ALA A 538 -2.74 36.29 -23.04
CA ALA A 538 -2.62 37.33 -22.01
C ALA A 538 -1.20 37.90 -21.94
N THR A 539 -0.17 37.06 -22.01
CA THR A 539 1.23 37.50 -22.00
C THR A 539 1.59 38.30 -23.24
N ILE A 540 1.12 37.89 -24.43
CA ILE A 540 1.25 38.69 -25.65
C ILE A 540 0.56 40.05 -25.46
N GLY A 541 -0.64 40.07 -24.88
CA GLY A 541 -1.36 41.30 -24.54
C GLY A 541 -0.58 42.20 -23.57
N CYS A 542 0.05 41.63 -22.54
CA CYS A 542 0.93 42.37 -21.62
C CYS A 542 2.14 42.97 -22.35
N TYR A 543 2.78 42.23 -23.24
CA TYR A 543 3.93 42.73 -24.01
C TYR A 543 3.54 43.85 -24.98
N VAL A 544 2.41 43.71 -25.66
CA VAL A 544 1.86 44.78 -26.50
C VAL A 544 1.50 45.99 -25.64
N ALA A 545 0.87 45.80 -24.48
CA ALA A 545 0.54 46.90 -23.58
C ALA A 545 1.79 47.68 -23.13
N VAL A 546 2.87 46.99 -22.77
CA VAL A 546 4.17 47.60 -22.41
C VAL A 546 4.71 48.49 -23.54
N TRP A 547 4.55 48.08 -24.81
CA TRP A 547 4.94 48.89 -25.96
C TRP A 547 4.19 50.23 -26.03
N PHE A 548 2.93 50.27 -25.59
CA PHE A 548 2.08 51.46 -25.65
C PHE A 548 2.05 52.29 -24.36
N VAL A 549 2.74 51.88 -23.28
CA VAL A 549 2.85 52.71 -22.07
C VAL A 549 3.77 53.90 -22.36
N PRO A 550 3.27 55.15 -22.31
CA PRO A 550 4.08 56.32 -22.63
C PRO A 550 5.23 56.49 -21.63
N THR A 551 6.43 56.85 -22.12
CA THR A 551 7.56 57.23 -21.25
C THR A 551 7.31 58.54 -20.53
N HIS A 552 6.52 59.43 -21.15
CA HIS A 552 6.04 60.68 -20.57
C HIS A 552 4.55 60.84 -20.85
N SER A 553 3.77 61.07 -19.79
CA SER A 553 2.34 61.36 -19.86
C SER A 553 2.08 62.63 -19.06
N GLU A 554 1.16 63.50 -19.51
CA GLU A 554 0.75 64.67 -18.73
C GLU A 554 0.03 64.29 -17.42
N SER A 555 -0.47 63.05 -17.31
CA SER A 555 -1.27 62.57 -16.18
C SER A 555 -0.54 61.62 -15.21
N LEU A 556 0.62 61.07 -15.58
CA LEU A 556 1.35 60.08 -14.78
C LEU A 556 2.86 60.38 -14.74
N THR A 557 3.46 60.21 -13.57
CA THR A 557 4.91 60.33 -13.38
C THR A 557 5.67 59.17 -14.03
N ALA A 558 6.95 59.39 -14.37
CA ALA A 558 7.81 58.35 -14.91
C ALA A 558 7.89 57.11 -14.00
N ALA A 559 7.95 57.30 -12.67
CA ALA A 559 7.95 56.22 -11.69
C ALA A 559 6.66 55.37 -11.76
N GLN A 560 5.49 56.00 -11.96
CA GLN A 560 4.23 55.29 -12.12
C GLN A 560 4.18 54.50 -13.43
N ASN A 561 4.69 55.06 -14.53
CA ASN A 561 4.78 54.34 -15.82
C ASN A 561 5.74 53.13 -15.73
N HIS A 562 6.87 53.28 -15.04
CA HIS A 562 7.77 52.16 -14.76
C HIS A 562 7.12 51.08 -13.88
N ALA A 563 6.34 51.48 -12.87
CA ALA A 563 5.61 50.54 -12.02
C ALA A 563 4.55 49.76 -12.83
N ILE A 564 3.81 50.42 -13.72
CA ILE A 564 2.83 49.77 -14.61
C ILE A 564 3.52 48.75 -15.52
N ASN A 565 4.62 49.13 -16.17
CA ASN A 565 5.40 48.22 -17.02
C ASN A 565 5.93 47.01 -16.24
N PHE A 566 6.45 47.23 -15.04
CA PHE A 566 6.91 46.16 -14.17
C PHE A 566 5.78 45.19 -13.81
N VAL A 567 4.61 45.70 -13.42
CA VAL A 567 3.45 44.86 -13.06
C VAL A 567 2.96 44.06 -14.27
N LEU A 568 2.87 44.66 -15.46
CA LEU A 568 2.46 43.96 -16.69
C LEU A 568 3.44 42.83 -17.06
N LEU A 569 4.74 43.09 -16.98
CA LEU A 569 5.76 42.08 -17.25
C LEU A 569 5.74 40.96 -16.19
N LEU A 570 5.58 41.31 -14.92
CA LEU A 570 5.53 40.34 -13.82
C LEU A 570 4.29 39.44 -13.95
N LEU A 571 3.11 40.02 -14.16
CA LEU A 571 1.86 39.26 -14.35
C LEU A 571 1.92 38.37 -15.58
N GLY A 572 2.37 38.91 -16.72
CA GLY A 572 2.53 38.13 -17.95
C GLY A 572 3.53 36.98 -17.80
N SER A 573 4.62 37.16 -17.05
CA SER A 573 5.63 36.13 -16.84
C SER A 573 5.18 35.05 -15.86
N LEU A 574 4.62 35.43 -14.70
CA LEU A 574 4.10 34.47 -13.72
C LEU A 574 2.92 33.67 -14.28
N GLY A 575 2.03 34.34 -15.00
CA GLY A 575 0.91 33.73 -15.68
C GLY A 575 1.34 32.75 -16.77
N LEU A 576 2.30 33.15 -17.63
CA LEU A 576 2.87 32.24 -18.63
C LEU A 576 3.54 31.04 -17.98
N ALA A 577 4.29 31.23 -16.89
CA ALA A 577 4.92 30.12 -16.18
C ALA A 577 3.87 29.11 -15.65
N ALA A 578 2.80 29.60 -15.02
CA ALA A 578 1.69 28.76 -14.57
C ALA A 578 0.99 28.05 -15.74
N GLY A 579 0.70 28.77 -16.82
CA GLY A 579 0.11 28.22 -18.04
C GLY A 579 1.00 27.15 -18.68
N CYS A 580 2.31 27.39 -18.80
CA CYS A 580 3.26 26.43 -19.36
C CYS A 580 3.32 25.13 -18.56
N LEU A 581 3.31 25.21 -17.23
CA LEU A 581 3.23 24.02 -16.37
C LEU A 581 1.95 23.23 -16.65
N ASP A 582 0.80 23.89 -16.73
CA ASP A 582 -0.47 23.25 -17.07
C ASP A 582 -0.49 22.63 -18.47
N GLY A 583 0.07 23.33 -19.47
CA GLY A 583 0.19 22.85 -20.84
C GLY A 583 1.09 21.61 -20.93
N LEU A 584 2.23 21.61 -20.25
CA LEU A 584 3.14 20.48 -20.18
C LEU A 584 2.47 19.26 -19.53
N MET A 585 1.72 19.48 -18.44
CA MET A 585 0.96 18.41 -17.79
C MET A 585 -0.13 17.85 -18.70
N ALA A 586 -0.88 18.70 -19.39
CA ALA A 586 -1.88 18.29 -20.38
C ALA A 586 -1.29 17.46 -21.53
N LEU A 587 -0.08 17.80 -21.98
CA LEU A 587 0.59 17.12 -23.10
C LEU A 587 1.26 15.80 -22.71
N LEU A 588 2.08 15.80 -21.66
CA LEU A 588 2.98 14.67 -21.34
C LEU A 588 2.35 13.63 -20.41
N PHE A 589 1.53 14.06 -19.45
CA PHE A 589 0.96 13.18 -18.43
C PHE A 589 -0.40 12.66 -18.87
N PHE A 590 -1.34 13.58 -19.07
CA PHE A 590 -2.73 13.19 -19.30
C PHE A 590 -2.99 12.64 -20.70
N ARG A 591 -2.32 13.16 -21.74
CA ARG A 591 -2.35 12.58 -23.10
C ARG A 591 -1.27 11.50 -23.35
N GLY A 592 -0.41 11.26 -22.37
CA GLY A 592 0.77 10.42 -22.51
C GLY A 592 0.65 9.12 -21.73
N SER A 593 1.39 9.01 -20.63
CA SER A 593 1.52 7.76 -19.87
C SER A 593 0.25 7.32 -19.15
N GLU A 594 -0.52 8.25 -18.59
CA GLU A 594 -1.71 7.92 -17.79
C GLU A 594 -2.84 7.39 -18.67
N GLU A 595 -3.17 8.08 -19.77
CA GLU A 595 -4.20 7.62 -20.70
C GLU A 595 -3.88 6.24 -21.29
N ARG A 596 -2.62 5.99 -21.66
CA ARG A 596 -2.20 4.64 -22.11
C ARG A 596 -2.40 3.60 -21.01
N ALA A 597 -1.97 3.86 -19.78
CA ALA A 597 -2.16 2.95 -18.65
C ALA A 597 -3.65 2.68 -18.35
N LEU A 598 -4.51 3.69 -18.47
CA LEU A 598 -5.96 3.54 -18.29
C LEU A 598 -6.58 2.69 -19.41
N ARG A 599 -6.14 2.85 -20.67
CA ARG A 599 -6.62 2.03 -21.80
C ARG A 599 -6.21 0.56 -21.66
N GLU A 600 -4.97 0.30 -21.23
CA GLU A 600 -4.51 -1.06 -20.93
C GLU A 600 -5.36 -1.70 -19.82
N TYR A 601 -5.58 -0.96 -18.72
CA TYR A 601 -6.41 -1.45 -17.62
C TYR A 601 -7.87 -1.70 -18.06
N GLU A 602 -8.45 -0.78 -18.84
CA GLU A 602 -9.79 -0.92 -19.39
C GLU A 602 -9.92 -2.16 -20.27
N TRP A 603 -8.97 -2.39 -21.18
CA TRP A 603 -8.94 -3.56 -22.04
C TRP A 603 -8.88 -4.86 -21.22
N GLU A 604 -8.01 -4.90 -20.21
CA GLU A 604 -7.88 -6.07 -19.33
C GLU A 604 -9.19 -6.37 -18.58
N LEU A 605 -9.88 -5.35 -18.07
CA LEU A 605 -11.17 -5.51 -17.42
C LEU A 605 -12.26 -6.00 -18.38
N ARG A 606 -12.36 -5.40 -19.57
CA ARG A 606 -13.36 -5.80 -20.59
C ARG A 606 -13.12 -7.23 -21.07
N ASN A 607 -11.86 -7.60 -21.33
CA ASN A 607 -11.50 -8.96 -21.73
C ASN A 607 -11.88 -9.97 -20.66
N ARG A 608 -11.64 -9.67 -19.37
CA ARG A 608 -11.99 -10.56 -18.26
C ARG A 608 -13.50 -10.68 -18.05
N ARG A 609 -14.22 -9.57 -18.17
CA ARG A 609 -15.68 -9.57 -18.18
C ARG A 609 -16.25 -10.44 -19.30
N SER A 610 -15.71 -10.31 -20.52
CA SER A 610 -16.11 -11.10 -21.69
C SER A 610 -15.86 -12.60 -21.48
N LEU A 611 -14.68 -12.97 -20.97
CA LEU A 611 -14.35 -14.35 -20.62
C LEU A 611 -15.33 -14.95 -19.60
N LEU A 612 -15.74 -14.17 -18.59
CA LEU A 612 -16.73 -14.60 -17.59
C LEU A 612 -18.15 -14.70 -18.15
N ALA A 613 -18.48 -13.90 -19.17
CA ALA A 613 -19.75 -13.98 -19.88
C ALA A 613 -19.82 -15.16 -20.88
N GLY A 614 -18.71 -15.89 -21.10
CA GLY A 614 -18.62 -16.94 -22.12
C GLY A 614 -18.57 -16.39 -23.55
N GLU A 615 -18.28 -15.11 -23.71
CA GLU A 615 -18.05 -14.47 -25.00
C GLU A 615 -16.62 -14.80 -25.49
N ALA A 616 -16.41 -14.91 -26.80
CA ALA A 616 -15.10 -15.28 -27.36
C ALA A 616 -14.03 -14.22 -27.01
N SER A 617 -12.84 -14.66 -26.57
CA SER A 617 -11.73 -13.76 -26.25
C SER A 617 -11.32 -13.01 -27.52
N GLY A 618 -11.42 -11.68 -27.51
CA GLY A 618 -11.12 -10.84 -28.68
C GLY A 618 -12.32 -10.07 -29.25
N ALA A 619 -13.52 -10.17 -28.64
CA ALA A 619 -14.69 -9.39 -29.06
C ALA A 619 -14.64 -7.90 -28.71
N THR A 620 -13.59 -7.42 -28.04
CA THR A 620 -13.26 -5.99 -28.02
C THR A 620 -12.31 -5.73 -29.17
N GLU A 621 -12.85 -5.64 -30.39
CA GLU A 621 -12.10 -5.08 -31.51
C GLU A 621 -11.50 -3.75 -31.02
N GLU A 622 -10.17 -3.66 -30.94
CA GLU A 622 -9.54 -2.39 -31.25
C GLU A 622 -10.18 -1.96 -32.55
N HIS A 623 -10.75 -0.75 -32.63
CA HIS A 623 -11.28 -0.23 -33.87
C HIS A 623 -10.15 -0.31 -34.92
N ILE A 624 -10.10 -1.41 -35.68
CA ILE A 624 -9.32 -1.52 -36.89
C ILE A 624 -10.13 -0.66 -37.84
N GLY A 625 -9.94 0.65 -37.71
CA GLY A 625 -10.42 1.61 -38.67
C GLY A 625 -9.89 1.12 -40.00
N ALA A 626 -10.80 0.63 -40.85
CA ALA A 626 -10.55 0.57 -42.26
C ALA A 626 -10.06 1.97 -42.63
N ALA A 627 -8.77 2.09 -42.90
CA ALA A 627 -8.25 3.16 -43.71
C ALA A 627 -8.89 2.96 -45.10
N GLU A 628 -10.12 3.48 -45.26
CA GLU A 628 -10.64 3.74 -46.58
C GLU A 628 -9.79 4.89 -47.16
N TYR A 629 -9.08 4.52 -48.23
CA TYR A 629 -8.20 5.35 -49.03
C TYR A 629 -8.91 6.53 -49.70
#